data_AF-A0A8T9B4Y9-F1
#
_entry.id   AF-A0A8T9B4Y9-F1
#
_cell.length_a   1.000
_cell.length_b   1.000
_cell.length_c   1.000
_cell.angle_alpha   90.00
_cell.angle_beta   90.00
_cell.angle_gamma   90.00
#
_symmetry.space_group_name_H-M   'P 1'
#
loop_
_entity.id
_entity.type
_entity.pdbx_description
1 polymer ?
#
loop_
_entity_poly.entity_id
_entity_poly.type
_entity_poly.pdbx_seq_one_letter_code
_entity_poly.pdbx_strand_id
1 'polypeptide(L)'
;MTTYYINKTSTLTRGLLVTQITKKNFALTLVSAQKTEAITLMSTDVEQICDLIIELHEFATAIPAVACCLYFIYRMVGVAFVLTFAIALAGCLVAALMTKPAAKAQKRWVEGIQERVAQMNIVLLQLKGIKMLGLQSTITVFMQRSREAEIRRSLRIRYLRMISQANHSIETV
;
A
#
# COMPACT_ATOMS: atom_id res chain seq x y z
N MET A 1 -9.78 14.65 -20.27
CA MET A 1 -8.52 15.14 -20.89
C MET A 1 -7.35 15.16 -19.90
N THR A 2 -7.51 15.63 -18.66
CA THR A 2 -6.45 15.69 -17.64
C THR A 2 -5.79 14.33 -17.34
N THR A 3 -6.58 13.26 -17.14
CA THR A 3 -6.07 11.90 -16.86
C THR A 3 -5.08 11.38 -17.91
N TYR A 4 -5.31 11.70 -19.19
CA TYR A 4 -4.40 11.31 -20.26
C TYR A 4 -3.03 12.00 -20.12
N TYR A 5 -3.02 13.31 -19.84
CA TYR A 5 -1.77 14.06 -19.66
C TYR A 5 -1.01 13.61 -18.42
N ILE A 6 -1.70 13.31 -17.32
CA ILE A 6 -1.11 12.81 -16.08
C ILE A 6 -0.46 11.43 -16.29
N ASN A 7 -1.15 10.51 -16.96
CA ASN A 7 -0.58 9.19 -17.27
C ASN A 7 0.59 9.30 -18.26
N LYS A 8 0.52 10.25 -19.19
CA LYS A 8 1.62 10.54 -20.12
C LYS A 8 2.86 11.06 -19.39
N THR A 9 2.71 12.02 -18.47
CA THR A 9 3.86 12.53 -17.69
C THR A 9 4.45 11.45 -16.79
N SER A 10 3.61 10.65 -16.12
CA SER A 10 4.05 9.50 -15.31
C SER A 10 4.85 8.49 -16.15
N THR A 11 4.37 8.15 -17.35
CA THR A 11 5.06 7.20 -18.24
C THR A 11 6.40 7.74 -18.75
N LEU A 12 6.47 9.02 -19.10
CA LEU A 12 7.72 9.65 -19.53
C LEU A 12 8.74 9.70 -18.39
N THR A 13 8.31 10.06 -17.18
CA THR A 13 9.17 10.06 -15.99
C THR A 13 9.70 8.66 -15.68
N ARG A 14 8.85 7.63 -15.76
CA ARG A 14 9.27 6.22 -15.61
C ARG A 14 10.37 5.86 -16.60
N GLY A 15 10.17 6.16 -17.88
CA GLY A 15 11.15 5.87 -18.93
C GLY A 15 12.49 6.59 -18.72
N LEU A 16 12.45 7.85 -18.29
CA LEU A 16 13.65 8.64 -17.97
C LEU A 16 14.40 8.07 -16.77
N LEU A 17 13.71 7.82 -15.65
CA LEU A 17 14.33 7.28 -14.42
C LEU A 17 14.96 5.91 -14.68
N VAL A 18 14.23 5.00 -15.32
CA VAL A 18 14.72 3.67 -15.69
C VAL A 18 15.98 3.74 -16.55
N THR A 19 15.98 4.62 -17.55
CA THR A 19 17.12 4.79 -18.46
C THR A 19 18.36 5.34 -17.73
N GLN A 20 18.18 6.32 -16.84
CA GLN A 20 19.30 6.88 -16.06
C GLN A 20 19.85 5.89 -15.04
N ILE A 21 18.98 5.15 -14.35
CA ILE A 21 19.39 4.09 -13.40
C ILE A 21 20.19 3.01 -14.14
N THR A 22 19.68 2.56 -15.28
CA THR A 22 20.35 1.55 -16.11
C THR A 22 21.71 2.04 -16.63
N LYS A 23 21.78 3.28 -17.13
CA LYS A 23 23.03 3.91 -17.57
C LYS A 23 24.05 4.01 -16.44
N LYS A 24 23.62 4.35 -15.23
CA LYS A 24 24.49 4.41 -14.05
C LYS A 24 24.95 3.01 -13.63
N ASN A 25 24.08 2.01 -13.71
CA ASN A 25 24.40 0.61 -13.43
C ASN A 25 25.52 0.08 -14.33
N PHE A 26 25.47 0.37 -15.62
CA PHE A 26 26.51 -0.03 -16.57
C PHE A 26 27.86 0.68 -16.36
N ALA A 27 27.89 1.81 -15.66
CA ALA A 27 29.11 2.55 -15.33
C ALA A 27 29.74 2.11 -13.98
N LEU A 28 29.11 1.20 -13.23
CA LEU A 28 29.56 0.71 -11.94
C LEU A 28 30.34 -0.61 -12.07
N THR A 29 31.31 -0.84 -11.19
CA THR A 29 32.13 -2.06 -11.16
C THR A 29 31.28 -3.30 -10.82
N LEU A 30 31.63 -4.46 -11.40
CA LEU A 30 30.92 -5.74 -11.33
C LEU A 30 30.50 -6.18 -9.90
N VAL A 31 31.32 -5.84 -8.89
CA VAL A 31 31.05 -6.13 -7.46
C VAL A 31 29.87 -5.31 -6.91
N SER A 32 29.65 -4.09 -7.39
CA SER A 32 28.50 -3.27 -7.02
C SER A 32 27.24 -3.58 -7.85
N ALA A 33 27.42 -4.08 -9.08
CA ALA A 33 26.33 -4.44 -9.99
C ALA A 33 25.58 -5.72 -9.57
N GLN A 34 26.22 -6.62 -8.82
CA GLN A 34 25.61 -7.87 -8.35
C GLN A 34 24.64 -7.68 -7.15
N LYS A 35 24.54 -6.45 -6.61
CA LYS A 35 23.61 -6.14 -5.53
C LYS A 35 22.17 -6.12 -6.04
N THR A 36 21.34 -7.01 -5.50
CA THR A 36 19.87 -7.04 -5.71
C THR A 36 19.19 -5.70 -5.43
N GLU A 37 19.82 -4.84 -4.61
CA GLU A 37 19.42 -3.45 -4.33
C GLU A 37 19.13 -2.65 -5.62
N ALA A 38 19.91 -2.83 -6.69
CA ALA A 38 19.72 -2.07 -7.93
C ALA A 38 18.48 -2.51 -8.72
N ILE A 39 18.07 -3.78 -8.60
CA ILE A 39 16.86 -4.31 -9.24
C ILE A 39 15.62 -3.88 -8.44
N THR A 40 15.70 -3.86 -7.11
CA THR A 40 14.60 -3.36 -6.24
C THR A 40 14.37 -1.86 -6.40
N LEU A 41 15.45 -1.07 -6.52
CA LEU A 41 15.38 0.38 -6.78
C LEU A 41 14.71 0.71 -8.12
N MET A 42 14.93 -0.13 -9.15
CA MET A 42 14.40 0.10 -10.50
C MET A 42 12.91 -0.19 -10.63
N SER A 43 12.36 -1.14 -9.85
CA SER A 43 10.94 -1.49 -9.93
C SER A 43 10.10 -0.73 -8.89
N THR A 44 10.41 -0.90 -7.60
CA THR A 44 9.51 -0.48 -6.53
C THR A 44 9.58 1.03 -6.28
N ASP A 45 10.79 1.60 -6.27
CA ASP A 45 10.95 3.04 -5.97
C ASP A 45 10.54 3.92 -7.15
N VAL A 46 10.83 3.49 -8.39
CA VAL A 46 10.39 4.21 -9.58
C VAL A 46 8.85 4.19 -9.69
N GLU A 47 8.20 3.06 -9.39
CA GLU A 47 6.74 2.99 -9.35
C GLU A 47 6.16 3.95 -8.31
N GLN A 48 6.71 3.96 -7.08
CA GLN A 48 6.26 4.90 -6.04
C GLN A 48 6.41 6.38 -6.44
N ILE A 49 7.50 6.75 -7.09
CA ILE A 49 7.69 8.14 -7.58
C ILE A 49 6.66 8.47 -8.67
N CYS A 50 6.39 7.52 -9.56
CA CYS A 50 5.39 7.70 -10.62
C CYS A 50 3.99 7.88 -10.06
N ASP A 51 3.62 7.10 -9.03
CA ASP A 51 2.33 7.22 -8.35
C ASP A 51 2.22 8.55 -7.61
N LEU A 52 3.30 8.99 -6.95
CA LEU A 52 3.34 10.28 -6.26
C LEU A 52 3.10 11.47 -7.20
N ILE A 53 3.59 11.41 -8.45
CA ILE A 53 3.35 12.46 -9.46
C ILE A 53 1.86 12.53 -9.83
N ILE A 54 1.20 11.38 -9.92
CA ILE A 54 -0.23 11.29 -10.21
C ILE A 54 -1.02 11.90 -9.05
N GLU A 55 -0.72 11.48 -7.81
CA GLU A 55 -1.37 11.98 -6.60
C GLU A 55 -1.16 13.48 -6.40
N LEU A 56 0.06 13.99 -6.65
CA LEU A 56 0.37 15.41 -6.53
C LEU A 56 -0.48 16.25 -7.50
N HIS A 57 -0.64 15.77 -8.73
CA HIS A 57 -1.46 16.47 -9.70
C HIS A 57 -2.93 16.46 -9.31
N GLU A 58 -3.45 15.31 -8.87
CA GLU A 58 -4.82 15.18 -8.38
C GLU A 58 -5.07 16.13 -7.19
N PHE A 59 -4.15 16.17 -6.22
CA PHE A 59 -4.20 17.08 -5.09
C PHE A 59 -4.20 18.55 -5.51
N ALA A 60 -3.33 18.93 -6.45
CA ALA A 60 -3.28 20.30 -6.97
C ALA A 60 -4.58 20.72 -7.67
N THR A 61 -5.28 19.79 -8.33
CA THR A 61 -6.58 20.06 -8.94
C THR A 61 -7.74 20.05 -7.94
N ALA A 62 -7.64 19.27 -6.87
CA ALA A 62 -8.67 19.16 -5.84
C ALA A 62 -8.78 20.43 -4.99
N ILE A 63 -7.66 21.07 -4.64
CA ILE A 63 -7.65 22.30 -3.82
C ILE A 63 -8.56 23.41 -4.36
N PRO A 64 -8.41 23.87 -5.62
CA PRO A 64 -9.27 24.92 -6.16
C PRO A 64 -10.72 24.45 -6.32
N ALA A 65 -10.95 23.17 -6.63
CA ALA A 65 -12.30 22.62 -6.73
C ALA A 65 -13.03 22.68 -5.38
N VAL A 66 -12.39 22.25 -4.30
CA VAL A 66 -12.92 22.32 -2.94
C VAL A 66 -13.17 23.77 -2.53
N ALA A 67 -12.23 24.69 -2.82
CA ALA A 67 -12.41 26.12 -2.52
C ALA A 67 -13.65 26.70 -3.22
N CYS A 68 -13.85 26.37 -4.50
CA CYS A 68 -15.05 26.76 -5.24
C CYS A 68 -16.33 26.13 -4.65
N CYS A 69 -16.31 24.84 -4.32
CA CYS A 69 -17.45 24.16 -3.70
C CYS A 69 -17.86 24.83 -2.38
N LEU A 70 -16.89 25.12 -1.50
CA LEU A 70 -17.13 25.82 -0.23
C LEU A 70 -17.77 27.20 -0.46
N TYR A 71 -17.28 27.94 -1.45
CA TYR A 71 -17.85 29.24 -1.82
C TYR A 71 -19.31 29.14 -2.29
N PHE A 72 -19.62 28.18 -3.15
CA PHE A 72 -20.99 27.97 -3.64
C PHE A 72 -21.95 27.53 -2.54
N ILE A 73 -21.54 26.60 -1.67
CA ILE A 73 -22.41 26.10 -0.60
C ILE A 73 -22.71 27.21 0.40
N TYR A 74 -21.70 28.02 0.75
CA TYR A 74 -21.90 29.20 1.59
C TYR A 74 -22.94 30.16 0.99
N ARG A 75 -22.91 30.39 -0.33
CA ARG A 75 -23.81 31.33 -1.00
C ARG A 75 -25.27 30.85 -1.06
N MET A 76 -25.50 29.53 -1.15
CA MET A 76 -26.84 28.95 -1.26
C MET A 76 -27.52 28.69 0.09
N VAL A 77 -26.77 28.21 1.09
CA VAL A 77 -27.33 27.70 2.36
C VAL A 77 -27.08 28.66 3.53
N GLY A 78 -26.14 29.60 3.41
CA GLY A 78 -25.77 30.52 4.48
C GLY A 78 -25.15 29.79 5.69
N VAL A 79 -25.49 30.24 6.91
CA VAL A 79 -24.84 29.77 8.16
C VAL A 79 -25.11 28.28 8.46
N ALA A 80 -26.18 27.69 7.93
CA ALA A 80 -26.48 26.27 8.11
C ALA A 80 -25.41 25.32 7.50
N PHE A 81 -24.55 25.84 6.61
CA PHE A 81 -23.40 25.11 6.07
C PHE A 81 -22.39 24.64 7.13
N VAL A 82 -22.26 25.37 8.25
CA VAL A 82 -21.26 25.07 9.28
C VAL A 82 -21.44 23.66 9.86
N LEU A 83 -22.70 23.22 10.02
CA LEU A 83 -23.01 21.89 10.54
C LEU A 83 -22.55 20.78 9.56
N THR A 84 -22.91 20.91 8.28
CA THR A 84 -22.53 19.94 7.24
C THR A 84 -21.01 19.89 7.06
N PHE A 85 -20.34 21.05 7.09
CA PHE A 85 -18.89 21.12 7.02
C PHE A 85 -18.21 20.46 8.22
N ALA A 86 -18.74 20.68 9.43
CA ALA A 86 -18.20 20.06 10.64
C ALA A 86 -18.29 18.52 10.61
N ILE A 87 -19.40 17.97 10.11
CA ILE A 87 -19.58 16.52 9.97
C ILE A 87 -18.60 15.95 8.91
N ALA A 88 -18.47 16.60 7.76
CA ALA A 88 -17.53 16.19 6.72
C ALA A 88 -16.07 16.24 7.21
N LEU A 89 -15.70 17.29 7.95
CA LEU A 89 -14.38 17.43 8.55
C LEU A 89 -14.12 16.35 9.59
N ALA A 90 -15.12 16.02 10.42
CA ALA A 90 -15.01 14.94 11.40
C ALA A 90 -14.78 13.57 10.73
N GLY A 91 -15.50 13.26 9.65
CA GLY A 91 -15.29 12.03 8.86
C GLY A 91 -13.88 11.95 8.28
N CYS A 92 -13.40 13.05 7.68
CA CYS A 92 -12.05 13.15 7.12
C CYS A 92 -10.96 12.97 8.19
N LEU A 93 -11.13 13.56 9.37
CA LEU A 93 -10.21 13.38 10.50
C LEU A 93 -10.18 11.93 10.99
N VAL A 94 -11.34 11.27 11.11
CA VAL A 94 -11.41 9.86 11.49
C VAL A 94 -10.66 8.99 10.48
N ALA A 95 -10.89 9.21 9.18
CA ALA A 95 -10.18 8.49 8.12
C ALA A 95 -8.66 8.71 8.20
N ALA A 96 -8.21 9.95 8.38
CA ALA A 96 -6.79 10.28 8.49
C ALA A 96 -6.11 9.64 9.72
N LEU A 97 -6.79 9.60 10.86
CA LEU A 97 -6.29 8.97 12.08
C LEU A 97 -6.19 7.44 11.94
N MET A 98 -7.02 6.82 11.10
CA MET A 98 -6.99 5.37 10.85
C MET A 98 -5.85 4.93 9.92
N THR A 99 -5.28 5.81 9.10
CA THR A 99 -4.22 5.46 8.14
C THR A 99 -2.95 4.89 8.82
N LYS A 100 -2.45 5.56 9.87
CA LYS A 100 -1.24 5.12 10.59
C LYS A 100 -1.38 3.74 11.27
N PRO A 101 -2.42 3.47 12.08
CA PRO A 101 -2.59 2.15 12.69
C PRO A 101 -2.86 1.07 11.65
N ALA A 102 -3.56 1.39 10.55
CA ALA A 102 -3.77 0.46 9.44
C ALA A 102 -2.45 0.06 8.78
N ALA A 103 -1.58 1.03 8.45
CA ALA A 103 -0.25 0.76 7.90
C ALA A 103 0.61 -0.10 8.84
N LYS A 104 0.60 0.19 10.14
CA LYS A 104 1.32 -0.61 11.16
C LYS A 104 0.79 -2.03 11.28
N ALA A 105 -0.54 -2.21 11.25
CA ALA A 105 -1.16 -3.53 11.30
C ALA A 105 -0.88 -4.32 10.01
N GLN A 106 -0.93 -3.68 8.85
CA GLN A 106 -0.58 -4.25 7.55
C GLN A 106 0.86 -4.75 7.55
N LYS A 107 1.82 -3.92 8.02
CA LYS A 107 3.23 -4.31 8.12
C LYS A 107 3.41 -5.58 8.96
N ARG A 108 2.82 -5.63 10.15
CA ARG A 108 2.88 -6.81 11.05
C ARG A 108 2.28 -8.08 10.42
N TRP A 109 1.22 -7.93 9.64
CA TRP A 109 0.63 -9.06 8.93
C TRP A 109 1.55 -9.56 7.81
N VAL A 110 2.15 -8.64 7.04
CA VAL A 110 3.12 -8.97 5.99
C VAL A 110 4.36 -9.65 6.57
N GLU A 111 4.89 -9.18 7.70
CA GLU A 111 5.97 -9.85 8.44
C GLU A 111 5.59 -11.30 8.80
N GLY A 112 4.36 -11.53 9.26
CA GLY A 112 3.85 -12.87 9.54
C GLY A 112 3.73 -13.76 8.29
N ILE A 113 3.35 -13.19 7.14
CA ILE A 113 3.34 -13.91 5.86
C ILE A 113 4.77 -14.30 5.46
N GLN A 114 5.73 -13.38 5.60
CA GLN A 114 7.14 -13.64 5.28
C GLN A 114 7.70 -14.77 6.14
N GLU A 115 7.41 -14.78 7.44
CA GLU A 115 7.80 -15.87 8.36
C GLU A 115 7.24 -17.22 7.90
N ARG A 116 5.95 -17.29 7.55
CA ARG A 116 5.33 -18.52 7.03
C ARG A 116 5.99 -18.97 5.73
N VAL A 117 6.17 -18.06 4.78
CA VAL A 117 6.75 -18.39 3.48
C VAL A 117 8.18 -18.90 3.64
N ALA A 118 8.97 -18.31 4.55
CA ALA A 118 10.31 -18.79 4.87
C ALA A 118 10.30 -20.21 5.45
N GLN A 119 9.41 -20.49 6.41
CA GLN A 119 9.25 -21.83 6.99
C GLN A 119 8.83 -22.87 5.93
N MET A 120 7.89 -22.52 5.06
CA MET A 120 7.46 -23.40 3.97
C MET A 120 8.59 -23.70 2.99
N ASN A 121 9.44 -22.72 2.69
CA ASN A 121 10.57 -22.91 1.80
C ASN A 121 11.54 -23.98 2.34
N ILE A 122 11.83 -23.97 3.64
CA ILE A 122 12.65 -24.99 4.30
C ILE A 122 12.01 -26.38 4.18
N VAL A 123 10.70 -26.48 4.42
CA VAL A 123 9.95 -27.74 4.28
C VAL A 123 9.99 -28.26 2.85
N LEU A 124 9.84 -27.39 1.85
CA LEU A 124 9.90 -27.77 0.44
C LEU A 124 11.28 -28.27 0.03
N LEU A 125 12.34 -27.61 0.48
CA LEU A 125 13.73 -28.04 0.24
C LEU A 125 14.03 -29.42 0.81
N GLN A 126 13.40 -29.79 1.93
CA GLN A 126 13.63 -31.06 2.63
C GLN A 126 12.50 -32.08 2.45
N LEU A 127 11.57 -31.85 1.53
CA LEU A 127 10.34 -32.64 1.39
C LEU A 127 10.60 -34.14 1.20
N LYS A 128 11.65 -34.50 0.45
CA LYS A 128 12.06 -35.89 0.24
C LYS A 128 12.50 -36.55 1.55
N GLY A 129 13.30 -35.87 2.37
CA GLY A 129 13.74 -36.36 3.67
C GLY A 129 12.58 -36.55 4.64
N ILE A 130 11.66 -35.59 4.69
CA ILE A 130 10.45 -35.67 5.51
C ILE A 130 9.58 -36.89 5.13
N LYS A 131 9.43 -37.16 3.83
CA LYS A 131 8.70 -38.36 3.35
C LYS A 131 9.41 -39.66 3.68
N MET A 132 10.73 -39.73 3.52
CA MET A 132 11.51 -40.93 3.84
C MET A 132 11.47 -41.28 5.34
N LEU A 133 11.37 -40.28 6.21
CA LEU A 133 11.28 -40.47 7.66
C LEU A 133 9.83 -40.65 8.17
N GLY A 134 8.82 -40.52 7.31
CA GLY A 134 7.42 -40.60 7.71
C GLY A 134 6.92 -39.42 8.57
N LEU A 135 7.65 -38.31 8.64
CA LEU A 135 7.35 -37.13 9.48
C LEU A 135 6.20 -36.24 8.95
N GLN A 136 5.42 -36.72 7.99
CA GLN A 136 4.41 -35.92 7.30
C GLN A 136 3.35 -35.33 8.24
N SER A 137 2.86 -36.10 9.22
CA SER A 137 1.82 -35.60 10.14
C SER A 137 2.35 -34.47 11.03
N THR A 138 3.56 -34.61 11.57
CA THR A 138 4.22 -33.60 12.41
C THR A 138 4.42 -32.28 11.67
N ILE A 139 4.90 -32.34 10.43
CA ILE A 139 5.10 -31.14 9.59
C ILE A 139 3.76 -30.49 9.22
N THR A 140 2.71 -31.28 8.99
CA THR A 140 1.36 -30.75 8.72
C THR A 140 0.82 -29.97 9.91
N VAL A 141 1.00 -30.49 11.14
CA VAL A 141 0.62 -29.78 12.37
C VAL A 141 1.45 -28.50 12.56
N PHE A 142 2.75 -28.54 12.28
CA PHE A 142 3.61 -27.36 12.32
C PHE A 142 3.15 -26.26 11.35
N MET A 143 2.85 -26.63 10.10
CA MET A 143 2.32 -25.72 9.08
C MET A 143 0.98 -25.09 9.49
N GLN A 144 0.09 -25.89 10.09
CA GLN A 144 -1.20 -25.42 10.59
C GLN A 144 -1.02 -24.39 11.71
N ARG A 145 -0.15 -24.66 12.69
CA ARG A 145 0.14 -23.72 13.79
C ARG A 145 0.72 -22.39 13.27
N SER A 146 1.60 -22.45 12.27
CA SER A 146 2.14 -21.25 11.61
C SER A 146 1.03 -20.45 10.93
N ARG A 147 0.10 -21.12 10.24
CA ARG A 147 -1.07 -20.49 9.62
C ARG A 147 -1.99 -19.82 10.63
N GLU A 148 -2.25 -20.46 11.76
CA GLU A 148 -3.07 -19.86 12.82
C GLU A 148 -2.41 -18.62 13.44
N ALA A 149 -1.09 -18.64 13.62
CA ALA A 149 -0.34 -17.47 14.07
C ALA A 149 -0.44 -16.30 13.09
N GLU A 150 -0.33 -16.56 11.78
CA GLU A 150 -0.56 -15.56 10.72
C GLU A 150 -1.98 -14.97 10.79
N ILE A 151 -2.99 -15.83 10.90
CA ILE A 151 -4.40 -15.41 10.96
C ILE A 151 -4.64 -14.48 12.15
N ARG A 152 -4.12 -14.82 13.34
CA ARG A 152 -4.21 -13.97 14.53
C ARG A 152 -3.62 -12.58 14.30
N ARG A 153 -2.48 -12.49 13.61
CA ARG A 153 -1.87 -11.19 13.22
C ARG A 153 -2.74 -10.43 12.21
N SER A 154 -3.46 -11.12 11.32
CA SER A 154 -4.35 -10.50 10.33
C SER A 154 -5.64 -9.89 10.90
N LEU A 155 -6.07 -10.29 12.11
CA LEU A 155 -7.33 -9.81 12.69
C LEU A 155 -7.35 -8.29 12.89
N ARG A 156 -6.21 -7.70 13.29
CA ARG A 156 -6.10 -6.26 13.54
C ARG A 156 -6.38 -5.44 12.28
N ILE A 157 -5.81 -5.84 11.14
CA ILE A 157 -6.02 -5.13 9.87
C ILE A 157 -7.44 -5.35 9.34
N ARG A 158 -8.03 -6.54 9.55
CA ARG A 158 -9.44 -6.83 9.18
C ARG A 158 -10.41 -5.93 9.94
N TYR A 159 -10.23 -5.76 11.25
CA TYR A 159 -11.06 -4.90 12.06
C TYR A 159 -10.95 -3.42 11.64
N LEU A 160 -9.74 -2.93 11.43
CA LEU A 160 -9.50 -1.56 10.94
C LEU A 160 -10.12 -1.33 9.55
N ARG A 161 -10.07 -2.34 8.67
CA ARG A 161 -10.71 -2.28 7.36
C ARG A 161 -12.24 -2.20 7.47
N MET A 162 -12.86 -2.93 8.39
CA MET A 162 -14.30 -2.84 8.62
C MET A 162 -14.71 -1.45 9.11
N ILE A 163 -13.95 -0.86 10.04
CA ILE A 163 -14.21 0.52 10.49
C ILE A 163 -14.07 1.52 9.33
N SER A 164 -13.01 1.39 8.54
CA SER A 164 -12.79 2.26 7.38
C SER A 164 -13.90 2.15 6.34
N GLN A 165 -14.41 0.94 6.08
CA GLN A 165 -15.54 0.72 5.16
C GLN A 165 -16.84 1.29 5.73
N ALA A 166 -17.09 1.15 7.03
CA ALA A 166 -18.26 1.73 7.68
C ALA A 166 -18.25 3.26 7.58
N ASN A 167 -17.10 3.92 7.74
CA ASN A 167 -16.99 5.36 7.57
C ASN A 167 -17.34 5.79 6.13
N HIS A 168 -16.85 5.07 5.12
CA HIS A 168 -17.17 5.34 3.72
C HIS A 168 -18.67 5.13 3.43
N SER A 169 -19.33 4.15 4.04
CA SER A 169 -20.77 3.95 3.87
C SER A 169 -21.62 5.08 4.44
N ILE A 170 -21.16 5.74 5.51
CA ILE A 170 -21.85 6.87 6.14
C ILE A 170 -21.78 8.13 5.26
N GLU A 171 -20.67 8.33 4.55
CA GLU A 171 -20.49 9.48 3.64
C GLU A 171 -21.31 9.39 2.34
N THR A 172 -21.77 8.19 1.97
CA THR A 172 -22.57 7.93 0.75
C THR A 172 -24.09 7.99 0.93
N VAL A 173 -24.58 8.18 2.15
CA VAL A 173 -26.02 8.27 2.51
C VAL A 173 -26.39 9.73 2.78
#